data_AF-A0A6P0KAS3-F1
#
_entry.id   AF-A0A6P0KAS3-F1
#
_cell.length_a   1.000
_cell.length_b   1.000
_cell.length_c   1.000
_cell.angle_alpha   90.00
_cell.angle_beta   90.00
_cell.angle_gamma   90.00
#
_symmetry.space_group_name_H-M   'P 1'
#
loop_
_entity.id
_entity.type
_entity.pdbx_description
1 polymer ?
#
loop_
_entity_poly.entity_id
_entity_poly.type
_entity_poly.pdbx_seq_one_letter_code
_entity_poly.pdbx_strand_id
1 'polypeptide(L)'
;MLSTLKLIIVSQIKQSRQAGNKGGFTLIELLVAMILAVLVITPLLGFMINFLQTDRREQAKATSAQEIQSALDYIARDLEQAVYIYDADGIERNNDQDADDSGIKDQIPPLVPATGCQEEDTCQPVLVFWKRKLLDKCDVIKGTRVGTLTGGIGNNCGGVRQGNDAAVYSLVTYYLIKDDQNDTWSDAARIGRFEIRGGIPNFNGNNGTQRTEGNQTVRYLLSPSLGFLPPDLDNSINQWTKHPTENYDDAPTGTQVQPQVQILVDYIDQTEQTEDEPFARSCVDSDAIQEQQVPSEPKGAFYACVDSGKNTAQVFIRGNALARVPSDWPLPRNGVPDYDPNKASFFPRGTILIEGRGTLGIQ
;
A
#
# COMPACT_ATOMS: atom_id res chain seq x y z
N MET A 1 79.51 -16.17 -10.46
CA MET A 1 78.22 -16.02 -9.74
C MET A 1 78.29 -16.21 -8.22
N LEU A 2 79.35 -16.81 -7.64
CA LEU A 2 79.48 -16.95 -6.17
C LEU A 2 80.01 -15.70 -5.42
N SER A 3 80.53 -14.68 -6.12
CA SER A 3 81.16 -13.50 -5.50
C SER A 3 80.15 -12.40 -5.13
N THR A 4 79.08 -12.24 -5.90
CA THR A 4 78.03 -11.24 -5.65
C THR A 4 77.11 -11.64 -4.50
N LEU A 5 76.82 -12.93 -4.35
CA LEU A 5 76.01 -13.44 -3.23
C LEU A 5 76.71 -13.23 -1.88
N LYS A 6 78.04 -13.39 -1.84
CA LYS A 6 78.85 -13.17 -0.64
C LYS A 6 78.84 -11.69 -0.22
N LEU A 7 78.80 -10.78 -1.19
CA LEU A 7 78.74 -9.33 -0.96
C LEU A 7 77.38 -8.88 -0.40
N ILE A 8 76.28 -9.47 -0.89
CA ILE A 8 74.92 -9.18 -0.39
C ILE A 8 74.74 -9.73 1.04
N ILE A 9 75.25 -10.93 1.34
CA ILE A 9 75.14 -11.52 2.68
C ILE A 9 75.99 -10.74 3.70
N VAL A 10 77.21 -10.31 3.33
CA VAL A 10 78.05 -9.49 4.23
C VAL A 10 77.45 -8.10 4.45
N SER A 11 76.77 -7.53 3.44
CA SER A 11 76.03 -6.27 3.55
C SER A 11 74.87 -6.38 4.55
N GLN A 12 74.08 -7.45 4.49
CA GLN A 12 72.94 -7.63 5.41
C GLN A 12 73.38 -7.97 6.85
N ILE A 13 74.50 -8.70 7.02
CA ILE A 13 75.03 -9.02 8.37
C ILE A 13 75.66 -7.78 9.05
N LYS A 14 76.20 -6.81 8.29
CA LYS A 14 76.69 -5.54 8.85
C LYS A 14 75.57 -4.57 9.22
N GLN A 15 74.41 -4.61 8.55
CA GLN A 15 73.25 -3.79 8.93
C GLN A 15 72.53 -4.31 10.19
N SER A 16 72.65 -5.61 10.53
CA SER A 16 72.12 -6.17 11.79
C SER A 16 72.91 -5.74 13.04
N ARG A 17 74.12 -5.16 12.90
CA ARG A 17 74.97 -4.77 14.04
C ARG A 17 74.79 -3.32 14.51
N GLN A 18 73.88 -2.56 13.91
CA GLN A 18 73.25 -1.45 14.61
C GLN A 18 72.07 -1.98 15.44
N ALA A 19 72.39 -2.79 16.44
CA ALA A 19 71.59 -2.85 17.66
C ALA A 19 71.78 -1.51 18.39
N GLY A 20 71.27 -0.43 17.78
CA GLY A 20 71.04 0.81 18.50
C GLY A 20 70.19 0.48 19.71
N ASN A 21 70.64 0.94 20.87
CA ASN A 21 70.04 0.76 22.19
C ASN A 21 68.61 0.22 22.14
N LYS A 22 68.41 -0.99 22.64
CA LYS A 22 67.09 -1.45 23.07
C LYS A 22 66.67 -0.63 24.30
N GLY A 23 66.34 0.65 24.08
CA GLY A 23 65.39 1.34 24.93
C GLY A 23 64.07 0.63 24.70
N GLY A 24 63.75 -0.33 25.57
CA GLY A 24 62.38 -0.85 25.61
C GLY A 24 61.45 0.34 25.81
N PHE A 25 60.34 0.38 25.07
CA PHE A 25 59.28 1.36 25.27
C PHE A 25 59.05 1.52 26.77
N THR A 26 59.29 2.73 27.28
CA THR A 26 59.08 2.97 28.70
C THR A 26 57.59 2.80 28.97
N LEU A 27 57.22 2.18 30.09
CA LEU A 27 55.81 1.93 30.43
C LEU A 27 54.97 3.23 30.40
N ILE A 28 55.60 4.37 30.71
CA ILE A 28 55.03 5.71 30.59
C ILE A 28 54.70 6.11 29.15
N GLU A 29 55.56 5.81 28.18
CA GLU A 29 55.36 6.19 26.78
C GLU A 29 54.18 5.43 26.15
N LEU A 30 54.03 4.14 26.50
CA LEU A 30 52.89 3.33 26.09
C LEU A 30 51.59 3.81 26.78
N LEU A 31 51.68 4.21 28.04
CA LEU A 31 50.56 4.79 28.79
C LEU A 31 50.12 6.15 28.22
N VAL A 32 51.06 7.02 27.87
CA VAL A 32 50.76 8.31 27.22
C VAL A 32 50.15 8.10 25.84
N ALA A 33 50.68 7.17 25.04
CA ALA A 33 50.11 6.84 23.73
C ALA A 33 48.67 6.31 23.84
N MET A 34 48.38 5.47 24.85
CA MET A 34 47.02 4.97 25.09
C MET A 34 46.07 6.09 25.52
N ILE A 35 46.50 7.00 26.41
CA ILE A 35 45.69 8.14 26.84
C ILE A 35 45.40 9.08 25.65
N LEU A 36 46.41 9.40 24.85
CA LEU A 36 46.24 10.23 23.66
C LEU A 36 45.32 9.56 22.63
N ALA A 37 45.43 8.23 22.44
CA ALA A 37 44.55 7.49 21.55
C ALA A 37 43.08 7.55 22.02
N VAL A 38 42.82 7.36 23.32
CA VAL A 38 41.45 7.47 23.88
C VAL A 38 40.90 8.89 23.72
N LEU A 39 41.72 9.91 23.97
CA LEU A 39 41.32 11.32 23.82
C LEU A 39 40.96 11.68 22.37
N VAL A 40 41.57 11.03 21.38
CA VAL A 40 41.28 11.26 19.95
C VAL A 40 40.13 10.40 19.44
N ILE A 41 40.07 9.11 19.81
CA ILE A 41 39.08 8.17 19.29
C ILE A 41 37.67 8.50 19.82
N THR A 42 37.55 8.88 21.08
CA THR A 42 36.25 9.14 21.72
C THR A 42 35.43 10.22 20.99
N PRO A 43 35.97 11.42 20.71
CA PRO A 43 35.21 12.45 19.99
C PRO A 43 34.93 12.06 18.53
N LEU A 44 35.84 11.33 17.86
CA LEU A 44 35.61 10.84 16.49
C LEU A 44 34.47 9.82 16.43
N LEU A 45 34.42 8.90 17.39
CA LEU A 45 33.34 7.92 17.51
C LEU A 45 32.00 8.62 17.79
N GLY A 46 31.99 9.62 18.69
CA GLY A 46 30.81 10.42 18.97
C GLY A 46 30.29 11.16 17.73
N PHE A 47 31.19 11.79 16.96
CA PHE A 47 30.83 12.43 15.70
C PHE A 47 30.27 11.42 14.68
N MET A 48 30.89 10.25 14.54
CA MET A 48 30.43 9.21 13.63
C MET A 48 29.03 8.71 13.97
N ILE A 49 28.73 8.49 15.26
CA ILE A 49 27.39 8.07 15.70
C ILE A 49 26.35 9.13 15.34
N ASN A 50 26.63 10.40 15.63
CA ASN A 50 25.74 11.51 15.29
C ASN A 50 25.50 11.63 13.77
N PHE A 51 26.55 11.43 12.97
CA PHE A 51 26.44 11.43 11.51
C PHE A 51 25.56 10.27 11.01
N LEU A 52 25.82 9.04 11.48
CA LEU A 52 25.02 7.86 11.11
C LEU A 52 23.55 7.98 11.53
N GLN A 53 23.29 8.55 12.71
CA GLN A 53 21.91 8.79 13.17
C GLN A 53 21.21 9.85 12.32
N THR A 54 21.92 10.91 11.92
CA THR A 54 21.38 11.94 11.04
C THR A 54 21.08 11.37 9.65
N ASP A 55 22.01 10.62 9.08
CA ASP A 55 21.86 9.97 7.77
C ASP A 55 20.66 9.01 7.76
N ARG A 56 20.53 8.15 8.78
CA ARG A 56 19.35 7.26 8.92
C ARG A 56 18.03 8.01 9.02
N ARG A 57 18.00 9.13 9.77
CA ARG A 57 16.80 9.94 9.93
C ARG A 57 16.41 10.63 8.63
N GLU A 58 17.37 11.18 7.89
CA GLU A 58 17.11 11.82 6.60
C GLU A 58 16.71 10.78 5.53
N GLN A 59 17.32 9.59 5.56
CA GLN A 59 16.91 8.48 4.71
C GLN A 59 15.47 8.05 4.99
N ALA A 60 15.09 7.89 6.26
CA ALA A 60 13.72 7.52 6.64
C ALA A 60 12.68 8.52 6.14
N LYS A 61 12.96 9.83 6.25
CA LYS A 61 12.10 10.89 5.72
C LYS A 61 11.95 10.80 4.20
N ALA A 62 13.07 10.70 3.49
CA ALA A 62 13.08 10.66 2.03
C ALA A 62 12.33 9.42 1.50
N THR A 63 12.58 8.25 2.08
CA THR A 63 11.89 7.01 1.72
C THR A 63 10.40 7.11 1.99
N SER A 64 9.98 7.54 3.19
CA SER A 64 8.55 7.70 3.49
C SER A 64 7.88 8.68 2.52
N ALA A 65 8.50 9.81 2.21
CA ALA A 65 7.95 10.77 1.25
C ALA A 65 7.77 10.17 -0.15
N GLN A 66 8.76 9.41 -0.63
CA GLN A 66 8.68 8.73 -1.92
C GLN A 66 7.58 7.65 -1.96
N GLU A 67 7.43 6.88 -0.88
CA GLU A 67 6.38 5.87 -0.77
C GLU A 67 4.98 6.50 -0.74
N ILE A 68 4.79 7.61 -0.01
CA ILE A 68 3.51 8.34 0.00
C ILE A 68 3.16 8.85 -1.41
N GLN A 69 4.11 9.44 -2.13
CA GLN A 69 3.87 9.90 -3.50
C GLN A 69 3.54 8.73 -4.44
N SER A 70 4.26 7.62 -4.32
CA SER A 70 4.00 6.42 -5.13
C SER A 70 2.62 5.81 -4.84
N ALA A 71 2.18 5.84 -3.58
CA ALA A 71 0.85 5.39 -3.17
C ALA A 71 -0.25 6.31 -3.71
N LEU A 72 -0.06 7.63 -3.64
CA LEU A 72 -0.98 8.62 -4.22
C LEU A 72 -1.10 8.44 -5.73
N ASP A 73 0.01 8.29 -6.44
CA ASP A 73 0.01 8.05 -7.89
C ASP A 73 -0.71 6.74 -8.25
N TYR A 74 -0.58 5.71 -7.41
CA TYR A 74 -1.28 4.44 -7.59
C TYR A 74 -2.79 4.60 -7.41
N ILE A 75 -3.23 5.23 -6.31
CA ILE A 75 -4.64 5.52 -6.03
C ILE A 75 -5.23 6.40 -7.14
N ALA A 76 -4.47 7.41 -7.60
CA ALA A 76 -4.92 8.33 -8.63
C ALA A 76 -5.19 7.63 -9.97
N ARG A 77 -4.27 6.76 -10.43
CA ARG A 77 -4.49 5.95 -11.65
C ARG A 77 -5.72 5.05 -11.55
N ASP A 78 -6.02 4.57 -10.35
CA ASP A 78 -7.18 3.75 -10.08
C ASP A 78 -8.48 4.59 -10.10
N LEU A 79 -8.45 5.77 -9.50
CA LEU A 79 -9.55 6.75 -9.47
C LEU A 79 -9.83 7.35 -10.85
N GLU A 80 -8.83 7.56 -11.70
CA GLU A 80 -9.04 8.03 -13.08
C GLU A 80 -9.97 7.09 -13.88
N GLN A 81 -10.01 5.79 -13.51
CA GLN A 81 -10.88 4.78 -14.12
C GLN A 81 -12.23 4.64 -13.40
N ALA A 82 -12.46 5.42 -12.33
CA ALA A 82 -13.68 5.37 -11.56
C ALA A 82 -14.87 5.84 -12.38
N VAL A 83 -15.94 5.08 -12.27
CA VAL A 83 -17.24 5.31 -12.89
C VAL A 83 -18.23 5.85 -11.88
N TYR A 84 -18.06 5.47 -10.61
CA TYR A 84 -18.87 5.92 -9.49
C TYR A 84 -18.01 5.85 -8.23
N ILE A 85 -17.97 6.92 -7.44
CA ILE A 85 -17.28 6.99 -6.16
C ILE A 85 -18.34 7.16 -5.07
N TYR A 86 -18.28 6.31 -4.04
CA TYR A 86 -19.15 6.44 -2.88
C TYR A 86 -18.65 7.56 -1.98
N ASP A 87 -19.59 8.39 -1.52
CA ASP A 87 -19.37 9.40 -0.49
C ASP A 87 -19.49 8.79 0.92
N ALA A 88 -19.52 9.63 1.96
CA ALA A 88 -19.54 9.17 3.34
C ALA A 88 -20.83 8.41 3.64
N ASP A 89 -21.98 8.95 3.20
CA ASP A 89 -23.27 8.31 3.33
C ASP A 89 -23.29 6.92 2.66
N GLY A 90 -22.78 6.82 1.42
CA GLY A 90 -22.72 5.56 0.69
C GLY A 90 -21.82 4.50 1.33
N ILE A 91 -20.80 4.88 2.10
CA ILE A 91 -19.85 3.96 2.75
C ILE A 91 -20.29 3.59 4.18
N GLU A 92 -21.01 4.48 4.86
CA GLU A 92 -21.37 4.32 6.27
C GLU A 92 -22.77 3.73 6.47
N ARG A 93 -23.63 3.76 5.45
CA ARG A 93 -24.96 3.12 5.45
C ARG A 93 -24.89 1.67 4.96
N ASN A 94 -25.80 0.86 5.50
CA ASN A 94 -26.03 -0.50 5.00
C ASN A 94 -26.88 -0.45 3.73
N ASN A 95 -26.93 -1.56 3.00
CA ASN A 95 -27.83 -1.70 1.87
C ASN A 95 -29.30 -1.52 2.30
N ASP A 96 -30.06 -0.75 1.52
CA ASP A 96 -31.49 -0.51 1.74
C ASP A 96 -32.29 -0.66 0.42
N GLN A 97 -33.61 -0.87 0.55
CA GLN A 97 -34.53 -0.92 -0.59
C GLN A 97 -34.76 0.45 -1.22
N ASP A 98 -34.61 1.54 -0.43
CA ASP A 98 -34.58 2.89 -0.96
C ASP A 98 -33.16 3.23 -1.44
N ALA A 99 -33.05 3.73 -2.67
CA ALA A 99 -31.76 4.06 -3.25
C ALA A 99 -31.13 5.25 -2.51
N ASP A 100 -31.91 6.22 -2.07
CA ASP A 100 -31.39 7.44 -1.43
C ASP A 100 -30.83 7.16 -0.01
N ASP A 101 -31.30 6.08 0.63
CA ASP A 101 -30.86 5.65 1.97
C ASP A 101 -29.88 4.47 1.96
N SER A 102 -29.61 3.88 0.79
CA SER A 102 -28.74 2.71 0.67
C SER A 102 -27.26 3.06 0.61
N GLY A 103 -26.45 2.22 1.25
CA GLY A 103 -24.99 2.20 1.12
C GLY A 103 -24.43 0.80 0.94
N ILE A 104 -23.12 0.68 1.12
CA ILE A 104 -22.36 -0.55 0.86
C ILE A 104 -21.69 -1.15 2.10
N LYS A 105 -21.88 -0.55 3.29
CA LYS A 105 -21.16 -0.92 4.52
C LYS A 105 -21.24 -2.42 4.84
N ASP A 106 -22.41 -3.01 4.70
CA ASP A 106 -22.69 -4.43 4.96
C ASP A 106 -22.37 -5.37 3.80
N GLN A 107 -21.72 -4.86 2.74
CA GLN A 107 -21.31 -5.62 1.58
C GLN A 107 -19.79 -5.72 1.45
N ILE A 108 -19.02 -4.88 2.15
CA ILE A 108 -17.56 -4.84 2.10
C ILE A 108 -16.94 -5.18 3.46
N PRO A 109 -15.63 -5.51 3.50
CA PRO A 109 -14.90 -5.57 4.75
C PRO A 109 -14.93 -4.24 5.51
N PRO A 110 -14.81 -4.26 6.85
CA PRO A 110 -14.65 -5.44 7.69
C PRO A 110 -15.97 -6.16 8.06
N LEU A 111 -17.14 -5.52 7.88
CA LEU A 111 -18.43 -6.10 8.28
C LEU A 111 -18.72 -7.42 7.54
N VAL A 112 -18.31 -7.51 6.28
CA VAL A 112 -18.15 -8.79 5.57
C VAL A 112 -16.67 -9.14 5.51
N PRO A 113 -16.18 -10.04 6.36
CA PRO A 113 -14.74 -10.25 6.52
C PRO A 113 -14.09 -10.74 5.23
N ALA A 114 -12.89 -10.24 4.98
CA ALA A 114 -11.98 -10.75 3.97
C ALA A 114 -10.57 -10.85 4.55
N THR A 115 -9.76 -11.74 3.99
CA THR A 115 -8.35 -11.89 4.39
C THR A 115 -7.63 -10.53 4.33
N GLY A 116 -7.07 -10.12 5.48
CA GLY A 116 -6.37 -8.84 5.65
C GLY A 116 -7.23 -7.69 6.20
N CYS A 117 -8.54 -7.86 6.40
CA CYS A 117 -9.44 -6.88 7.01
C CYS A 117 -10.68 -7.59 7.57
N GLN A 118 -10.69 -7.84 8.88
CA GLN A 118 -11.73 -8.64 9.54
C GLN A 118 -12.38 -7.92 10.74
N GLU A 119 -11.76 -6.85 11.26
CA GLU A 119 -12.18 -6.16 12.48
C GLU A 119 -12.53 -4.69 12.19
N GLU A 120 -13.67 -4.20 12.70
CA GLU A 120 -14.14 -2.82 12.52
C GLU A 120 -13.27 -1.76 13.19
N ASP A 121 -12.59 -2.15 14.27
CA ASP A 121 -11.76 -1.24 15.03
C ASP A 121 -10.43 -0.95 14.36
N THR A 122 -9.89 -1.92 13.62
CA THR A 122 -8.59 -1.80 12.95
C THR A 122 -8.73 -1.43 11.49
N CYS A 123 -9.77 -1.87 10.79
CA CYS A 123 -9.90 -1.68 9.35
C CYS A 123 -11.02 -0.68 9.01
N GLN A 124 -10.66 0.51 8.52
CA GLN A 124 -11.62 1.56 8.19
C GLN A 124 -11.62 1.85 6.69
N PRO A 125 -12.76 1.75 5.98
CA PRO A 125 -12.84 2.14 4.57
C PRO A 125 -12.68 3.65 4.44
N VAL A 126 -11.87 4.08 3.48
CA VAL A 126 -11.56 5.49 3.22
C VAL A 126 -12.01 5.94 1.83
N LEU A 127 -11.96 5.03 0.86
CA LEU A 127 -12.32 5.33 -0.51
C LEU A 127 -12.88 4.09 -1.17
N VAL A 128 -14.15 4.15 -1.62
CA VAL A 128 -14.84 3.05 -2.29
C VAL A 128 -15.33 3.54 -3.64
N PHE A 129 -15.05 2.81 -4.71
CA PHE A 129 -15.51 3.19 -6.04
C PHE A 129 -15.60 2.00 -6.99
N TRP A 130 -16.48 2.13 -7.96
CA TRP A 130 -16.56 1.25 -9.12
C TRP A 130 -15.63 1.76 -10.21
N LYS A 131 -14.85 0.87 -10.81
CA LYS A 131 -14.03 1.17 -11.99
C LYS A 131 -14.24 0.17 -13.11
N ARG A 132 -13.92 0.59 -14.33
CA ARG A 132 -13.83 -0.31 -15.49
C ARG A 132 -12.41 -0.83 -15.61
N LYS A 133 -12.24 -2.14 -15.38
CA LYS A 133 -10.97 -2.82 -15.56
C LYS A 133 -10.90 -3.43 -16.96
N LEU A 134 -9.91 -2.99 -17.73
CA LEU A 134 -9.53 -3.67 -18.96
C LEU A 134 -8.64 -4.87 -18.59
N LEU A 135 -9.08 -6.05 -19.00
CA LEU A 135 -8.31 -7.28 -18.99
C LEU A 135 -7.67 -7.41 -20.37
N ASP A 136 -6.35 -7.23 -20.42
CA ASP A 136 -5.61 -7.43 -21.65
C ASP A 136 -5.69 -8.91 -22.02
N LYS A 137 -5.78 -9.22 -23.31
CA LYS A 137 -5.77 -10.61 -23.80
C LYS A 137 -4.57 -11.43 -23.27
N CYS A 138 -3.48 -10.76 -22.86
CA CYS A 138 -2.30 -11.37 -22.29
C CYS A 138 -2.32 -11.59 -20.79
N ASP A 139 -3.31 -11.04 -20.09
CA ASP A 139 -3.47 -11.27 -18.66
C ASP A 139 -3.75 -12.75 -18.39
N VAL A 140 -3.05 -13.29 -17.39
CA VAL A 140 -3.20 -14.68 -16.93
C VAL A 140 -3.88 -14.67 -15.57
N ILE A 141 -5.07 -15.27 -15.50
CA ILE A 141 -5.85 -15.36 -14.27
C ILE A 141 -6.04 -16.84 -13.94
N LYS A 142 -5.54 -17.27 -12.78
CA LYS A 142 -5.55 -18.66 -12.33
C LYS A 142 -5.08 -19.64 -13.43
N GLY A 143 -4.01 -19.28 -14.13
CA GLY A 143 -3.41 -20.09 -15.19
C GLY A 143 -4.11 -20.02 -16.56
N THR A 144 -5.20 -19.26 -16.68
CA THR A 144 -5.96 -19.09 -17.93
C THR A 144 -5.73 -17.70 -18.52
N ARG A 145 -5.44 -17.62 -19.83
CA ARG A 145 -5.28 -16.33 -20.54
C ARG A 145 -6.62 -15.79 -21.01
N VAL A 146 -6.82 -14.48 -20.85
CA VAL A 146 -8.03 -13.78 -21.29
C VAL A 146 -8.26 -13.95 -22.79
N GLY A 147 -7.23 -13.78 -23.62
CA GLY A 147 -7.33 -13.91 -25.08
C GLY A 147 -7.76 -15.30 -25.56
N THR A 148 -7.40 -16.35 -24.81
CA THR A 148 -7.85 -17.72 -25.11
C THR A 148 -9.35 -17.89 -24.84
N LEU A 149 -9.88 -17.21 -23.82
CA LEU A 149 -11.30 -17.24 -23.48
C LEU A 149 -12.15 -16.47 -24.50
N THR A 150 -11.67 -15.32 -24.96
CA THR A 150 -12.42 -14.42 -25.86
C THR A 150 -12.31 -14.78 -27.35
N GLY A 151 -11.93 -16.03 -27.68
CA GLY A 151 -11.94 -16.57 -29.04
C GLY A 151 -10.58 -16.67 -29.75
N GLY A 152 -9.47 -16.51 -29.03
CA GLY A 152 -8.13 -16.70 -29.58
C GLY A 152 -7.69 -18.18 -29.62
N ILE A 153 -7.38 -18.70 -30.81
CA ILE A 153 -6.82 -20.04 -31.01
C ILE A 153 -5.29 -20.00 -30.86
N GLY A 154 -4.75 -19.69 -29.67
CA GLY A 154 -3.29 -19.68 -29.49
C GLY A 154 -2.79 -18.96 -28.24
N ASN A 155 -1.50 -19.17 -27.95
CA ASN A 155 -0.78 -18.72 -26.74
C ASN A 155 0.17 -17.54 -27.03
N ASN A 156 -0.20 -16.54 -27.84
CA ASN A 156 0.83 -15.65 -28.40
C ASN A 156 0.74 -14.19 -27.94
N CYS A 157 1.07 -13.99 -26.67
CA CYS A 157 1.62 -12.73 -26.17
C CYS A 157 3.03 -12.53 -26.74
N GLY A 158 3.11 -12.20 -28.03
CA GLY A 158 4.40 -12.13 -28.74
C GLY A 158 4.41 -12.16 -30.26
N GLY A 159 3.28 -11.98 -30.97
CA GLY A 159 3.35 -11.69 -32.42
C GLY A 159 2.20 -12.16 -33.31
N VAL A 160 1.30 -13.03 -32.85
CA VAL A 160 0.11 -13.43 -33.61
C VAL A 160 -1.13 -13.04 -32.81
N ARG A 161 -1.87 -12.04 -33.32
CA ARG A 161 -3.05 -11.44 -32.69
C ARG A 161 -4.23 -12.43 -32.70
N GLN A 162 -4.39 -13.22 -31.66
CA GLN A 162 -5.56 -14.08 -31.48
C GLN A 162 -6.15 -13.85 -30.09
N GLY A 163 -7.46 -13.58 -30.05
CA GLY A 163 -8.18 -13.19 -28.84
C GLY A 163 -8.39 -11.69 -28.72
N ASN A 164 -9.46 -11.31 -28.04
CA ASN A 164 -9.83 -9.93 -27.76
C ASN A 164 -9.55 -9.58 -26.30
N ASP A 165 -9.28 -8.31 -26.05
CA ASP A 165 -9.28 -7.77 -24.69
C ASP A 165 -10.72 -7.81 -24.15
N ALA A 166 -10.88 -7.89 -22.84
CA ALA A 166 -12.19 -7.90 -22.19
C ALA A 166 -12.29 -6.75 -21.20
N ALA A 167 -13.45 -6.10 -21.11
CA ALA A 167 -13.71 -5.10 -20.08
C ALA A 167 -14.65 -5.69 -19.03
N VAL A 168 -14.29 -5.55 -17.75
CA VAL A 168 -15.12 -5.95 -16.62
C VAL A 168 -15.22 -4.79 -15.63
N TYR A 169 -16.28 -4.77 -14.83
CA TYR A 169 -16.35 -3.86 -13.68
C TYR A 169 -15.61 -4.46 -12.49
N SER A 170 -14.96 -3.60 -11.71
CA SER A 170 -14.37 -3.95 -10.42
C SER A 170 -14.82 -2.93 -9.38
N LEU A 171 -15.18 -3.41 -8.19
CA LEU A 171 -15.30 -2.57 -7.01
C LEU A 171 -13.95 -2.56 -6.30
N VAL A 172 -13.46 -1.37 -5.97
CA VAL A 172 -12.20 -1.14 -5.28
C VAL A 172 -12.47 -0.39 -3.99
N THR A 173 -11.88 -0.88 -2.90
CA THR A 173 -11.90 -0.18 -1.62
C THR A 173 -10.48 0.01 -1.10
N TYR A 174 -10.13 1.24 -0.72
CA TYR A 174 -8.94 1.51 0.06
C TYR A 174 -9.30 1.64 1.54
N TYR A 175 -8.48 1.02 2.37
CA TYR A 175 -8.64 0.95 3.81
C TYR A 175 -7.45 1.60 4.51
N LEU A 176 -7.72 2.30 5.61
CA LEU A 176 -6.75 2.50 6.67
C LEU A 176 -6.81 1.26 7.58
N ILE A 177 -5.70 0.56 7.72
CA ILE A 177 -5.57 -0.61 8.60
C ILE A 177 -4.66 -0.20 9.74
N LYS A 178 -5.21 0.01 10.94
CA LYS A 178 -4.46 0.16 12.18
C LYS A 178 -3.79 -1.16 12.54
N ASP A 179 -2.71 -1.04 13.29
CA ASP A 179 -1.94 -2.19 13.72
C ASP A 179 -2.77 -3.25 14.48
N ASP A 180 -2.43 -4.50 14.20
CA ASP A 180 -3.01 -5.72 14.74
C ASP A 180 -1.97 -6.56 15.51
N GLN A 181 -0.82 -5.97 15.90
CA GLN A 181 0.28 -6.61 16.62
C GLN A 181 0.87 -7.83 15.89
N ASN A 182 0.97 -7.76 14.56
CA ASN A 182 1.52 -8.85 13.75
C ASN A 182 3.00 -8.65 13.42
N ASP A 183 3.84 -9.66 13.70
CA ASP A 183 5.31 -9.69 13.50
C ASP A 183 5.80 -9.42 12.05
N THR A 184 4.90 -9.35 11.07
CA THR A 184 5.25 -9.19 9.64
C THR A 184 5.35 -7.73 9.21
N TRP A 185 4.60 -6.83 9.84
CA TRP A 185 4.46 -5.43 9.44
C TRP A 185 4.95 -4.50 10.54
N SER A 186 5.09 -3.21 10.23
CA SER A 186 5.36 -2.24 11.28
C SER A 186 4.16 -2.09 12.22
N ASP A 187 4.42 -1.70 13.47
CA ASP A 187 3.38 -1.38 14.46
C ASP A 187 2.54 -0.13 14.07
N ALA A 188 2.86 0.52 12.94
CA ALA A 188 2.14 1.68 12.42
C ALA A 188 0.99 1.26 11.50
N ALA A 189 0.12 2.22 11.18
CA ALA A 189 -0.98 1.98 10.27
C ALA A 189 -0.50 1.75 8.83
N ARG A 190 -1.36 1.09 8.05
CA ARG A 190 -1.10 0.66 6.67
C ARG A 190 -2.25 1.11 5.78
N ILE A 191 -1.99 1.32 4.50
CA ILE A 191 -3.06 1.44 3.50
C ILE A 191 -3.22 0.12 2.79
N GLY A 192 -4.40 -0.47 2.93
CA GLY A 192 -4.81 -1.69 2.25
C GLY A 192 -5.69 -1.39 1.04
N ARG A 193 -5.62 -2.23 0.02
CA ARG A 193 -6.48 -2.19 -1.16
C ARG A 193 -7.20 -3.51 -1.34
N PHE A 194 -8.52 -3.45 -1.30
CA PHE A 194 -9.41 -4.55 -1.66
C PHE A 194 -9.91 -4.33 -3.09
N GLU A 195 -9.91 -5.39 -3.90
CA GLU A 195 -10.55 -5.35 -5.22
C GLU A 195 -11.30 -6.65 -5.47
N ILE A 196 -12.54 -6.49 -5.91
CA ILE A 196 -13.39 -7.56 -6.37
C ILE A 196 -13.81 -7.28 -7.81
N ARG A 197 -13.58 -8.26 -8.70
CA ARG A 197 -13.77 -8.09 -10.15
C ARG A 197 -14.90 -8.94 -10.68
N GLY A 198 -15.52 -8.44 -11.75
CA GLY A 198 -16.44 -9.19 -12.58
C GLY A 198 -15.77 -10.30 -13.38
N GLY A 199 -16.61 -11.19 -13.88
CA GLY A 199 -16.24 -12.25 -14.81
C GLY A 199 -16.47 -11.85 -16.26
N ILE A 200 -16.07 -12.73 -17.18
CA ILE A 200 -16.40 -12.62 -18.61
C ILE A 200 -17.59 -13.54 -18.87
N PRO A 201 -18.82 -13.00 -19.02
CA PRO A 201 -20.00 -13.83 -19.26
C PRO A 201 -19.93 -14.53 -20.62
N ASN A 202 -20.50 -15.72 -20.68
CA ASN A 202 -20.69 -16.50 -21.89
C ASN A 202 -22.17 -16.50 -22.28
N PHE A 203 -22.61 -15.47 -22.99
CA PHE A 203 -24.03 -15.34 -23.37
C PHE A 203 -24.50 -16.36 -24.40
N ASN A 204 -23.59 -16.92 -25.22
CA ASN A 204 -23.94 -17.70 -26.40
C ASN A 204 -23.45 -19.15 -26.37
N GLY A 205 -22.75 -19.57 -25.31
CA GLY A 205 -22.08 -20.87 -25.26
C GLY A 205 -22.57 -21.78 -24.13
N ASN A 206 -22.53 -23.08 -24.37
CA ASN A 206 -22.85 -24.11 -23.37
C ASN A 206 -21.66 -24.47 -22.46
N ASN A 207 -20.50 -23.85 -22.68
CA ASN A 207 -19.25 -24.11 -21.96
C ASN A 207 -19.00 -23.02 -20.91
N GLY A 208 -18.16 -23.31 -19.92
CA GLY A 208 -17.82 -22.38 -18.84
C GLY A 208 -18.48 -22.72 -17.51
N THR A 209 -18.05 -22.03 -16.46
CA THR A 209 -18.54 -22.27 -15.09
C THR A 209 -19.92 -21.65 -14.93
N GLN A 210 -20.89 -22.44 -14.46
CA GLN A 210 -22.22 -21.95 -14.11
C GLN A 210 -22.20 -21.33 -12.72
N ARG A 211 -22.88 -20.20 -12.57
CA ARG A 211 -23.08 -19.52 -11.31
C ARG A 211 -24.52 -19.00 -11.26
N THR A 212 -25.18 -19.18 -10.14
CA THR A 212 -26.57 -18.73 -9.96
C THR A 212 -26.55 -17.36 -9.33
N GLU A 213 -26.97 -16.34 -10.08
CA GLU A 213 -27.01 -14.95 -9.66
C GLU A 213 -28.47 -14.54 -9.52
N GLY A 214 -28.95 -14.51 -8.27
CA GLY A 214 -30.36 -14.35 -7.94
C GLY A 214 -31.20 -15.49 -8.55
N ASN A 215 -32.14 -15.15 -9.44
CA ASN A 215 -33.02 -16.11 -10.12
C ASN A 215 -32.49 -16.57 -11.48
N GLN A 216 -31.30 -16.13 -11.89
CA GLN A 216 -30.72 -16.45 -13.20
C GLN A 216 -29.48 -17.33 -13.05
N THR A 217 -29.29 -18.27 -13.98
CA THR A 217 -28.03 -19.01 -14.08
C THR A 217 -27.21 -18.42 -15.21
N VAL A 218 -26.10 -17.79 -14.86
CA VAL A 218 -25.15 -17.19 -15.79
C VAL A 218 -23.98 -18.15 -15.99
N ARG A 219 -23.49 -18.24 -17.22
CA ARG A 219 -22.26 -18.98 -17.54
C ARG A 219 -21.12 -18.01 -17.72
N TYR A 220 -19.95 -18.36 -17.21
CA TYR A 220 -18.75 -17.54 -17.29
C TYR A 220 -17.63 -18.26 -18.02
N LEU A 221 -17.01 -17.57 -18.99
CA LEU A 221 -15.71 -17.98 -19.56
C LEU A 221 -14.59 -17.76 -18.55
N LEU A 222 -14.65 -16.63 -17.86
CA LEU A 222 -13.82 -16.30 -16.70
C LEU A 222 -14.74 -16.01 -15.52
N SER A 223 -14.65 -16.79 -14.46
CA SER A 223 -15.49 -16.57 -13.29
C SER A 223 -15.18 -15.23 -12.61
N PRO A 224 -16.19 -14.57 -12.01
CA PRO A 224 -15.98 -13.40 -11.15
C PRO A 224 -15.12 -13.76 -9.93
N SER A 225 -14.65 -12.74 -9.22
CA SER A 225 -14.15 -12.93 -7.85
C SER A 225 -15.26 -13.44 -6.93
N LEU A 226 -14.89 -14.16 -5.87
CA LEU A 226 -15.85 -14.60 -4.85
C LEU A 226 -16.60 -13.42 -4.25
N GLY A 227 -17.92 -13.54 -4.11
CA GLY A 227 -18.79 -12.49 -3.58
C GLY A 227 -19.19 -11.42 -4.59
N PHE A 228 -18.66 -11.43 -5.82
CA PHE A 228 -18.98 -10.41 -6.81
C PHE A 228 -20.40 -10.60 -7.36
N LEU A 229 -21.17 -9.53 -7.48
CA LEU A 229 -22.40 -9.52 -8.29
C LEU A 229 -22.28 -8.37 -9.28
N PRO A 230 -22.70 -8.51 -10.55
CA PRO A 230 -22.75 -7.38 -11.46
C PRO A 230 -23.66 -6.27 -10.89
N PRO A 231 -23.21 -5.00 -10.81
CA PRO A 231 -24.07 -3.91 -10.37
C PRO A 231 -25.14 -3.59 -11.42
N ASP A 232 -26.32 -3.15 -10.95
CA ASP A 232 -27.29 -2.50 -11.81
C ASP A 232 -26.81 -1.07 -12.09
N LEU A 233 -26.35 -0.85 -13.32
CA LEU A 233 -25.77 0.41 -13.76
C LEU A 233 -26.81 1.47 -14.12
N ASP A 234 -28.06 1.06 -14.34
CA ASP A 234 -29.10 1.94 -14.88
C ASP A 234 -29.92 2.60 -13.78
N ASN A 235 -30.08 1.95 -12.62
CA ASN A 235 -31.02 2.41 -11.60
C ASN A 235 -30.42 2.60 -10.20
N SER A 236 -29.38 1.87 -9.80
CA SER A 236 -28.97 1.89 -8.38
C SER A 236 -27.62 1.25 -8.07
N ILE A 237 -26.53 1.83 -8.58
CA ILE A 237 -25.18 1.37 -8.26
C ILE A 237 -24.85 1.45 -6.75
N ASN A 238 -25.51 2.35 -6.03
CA ASN A 238 -25.45 2.51 -4.57
C ASN A 238 -26.25 1.44 -3.78
N GLN A 239 -27.11 0.67 -4.46
CA GLN A 239 -27.81 -0.49 -3.89
C GLN A 239 -27.14 -1.82 -4.21
N TRP A 240 -25.88 -1.79 -4.66
CA TRP A 240 -25.15 -3.01 -4.95
C TRP A 240 -25.10 -3.92 -3.72
N THR A 241 -25.31 -5.22 -3.95
CA THR A 241 -25.19 -6.26 -2.94
C THR A 241 -24.17 -7.31 -3.36
N LYS A 242 -23.45 -7.85 -2.39
CA LYS A 242 -22.58 -8.99 -2.61
C LYS A 242 -23.41 -10.21 -2.95
N HIS A 243 -22.76 -11.20 -3.55
CA HIS A 243 -23.39 -12.48 -3.82
C HIS A 243 -23.87 -13.15 -2.51
N PRO A 244 -25.16 -13.54 -2.39
CA PRO A 244 -25.77 -13.89 -1.11
C PRO A 244 -25.22 -15.18 -0.49
N THR A 245 -24.68 -16.09 -1.31
CA THR A 245 -24.19 -17.40 -0.86
C THR A 245 -22.66 -17.54 -0.89
N GLU A 246 -21.93 -16.47 -1.24
CA GLU A 246 -20.46 -16.52 -1.31
C GLU A 246 -19.87 -15.51 -0.33
N ASN A 247 -18.90 -15.97 0.47
CA ASN A 247 -18.08 -15.14 1.33
C ASN A 247 -16.73 -14.87 0.66
N TYR A 248 -16.09 -13.77 1.04
CA TYR A 248 -14.78 -13.40 0.51
C TYR A 248 -13.67 -14.39 0.92
N ASP A 249 -13.86 -15.10 2.02
CA ASP A 249 -12.90 -16.09 2.54
C ASP A 249 -13.22 -17.54 2.18
N ASP A 250 -14.23 -17.79 1.33
CA ASP A 250 -14.53 -19.13 0.85
C ASP A 250 -13.42 -19.67 -0.07
N ALA A 251 -13.35 -21.00 -0.23
CA ALA A 251 -12.42 -21.62 -1.16
C ALA A 251 -12.85 -21.36 -2.62
N PRO A 252 -12.02 -20.73 -3.48
CA PRO A 252 -12.42 -20.41 -4.85
C PRO A 252 -12.56 -21.66 -5.71
N THR A 253 -13.57 -21.68 -6.58
CA THR A 253 -13.80 -22.79 -7.52
C THR A 253 -13.51 -22.38 -8.97
N GLY A 254 -12.99 -23.32 -9.78
CA GLY A 254 -12.67 -23.05 -11.19
C GLY A 254 -11.66 -21.91 -11.37
N THR A 255 -12.06 -20.86 -12.10
CA THR A 255 -11.23 -19.66 -12.35
C THR A 255 -11.53 -18.50 -11.39
N GLN A 256 -12.34 -18.73 -10.35
CA GLN A 256 -12.61 -17.71 -9.33
C GLN A 256 -11.33 -17.32 -8.59
N VAL A 257 -11.30 -16.09 -8.11
CA VAL A 257 -10.22 -15.54 -7.30
C VAL A 257 -10.82 -15.10 -5.97
N GLN A 258 -10.17 -15.50 -4.88
CA GLN A 258 -10.48 -15.02 -3.55
C GLN A 258 -10.01 -13.55 -3.44
N PRO A 259 -10.91 -12.59 -3.20
CA PRO A 259 -10.49 -11.22 -2.98
C PRO A 259 -9.83 -11.12 -1.60
N GLN A 260 -8.76 -10.35 -1.51
CA GLN A 260 -8.02 -10.13 -0.27
C GLN A 260 -7.53 -8.68 -0.24
N VAL A 261 -7.31 -8.14 0.95
CA VAL A 261 -6.77 -6.80 1.11
C VAL A 261 -5.26 -6.84 0.92
N GLN A 262 -4.77 -6.18 -0.13
CA GLN A 262 -3.36 -6.08 -0.46
C GLN A 262 -2.78 -4.82 0.16
N ILE A 263 -1.69 -4.94 0.93
CA ILE A 263 -1.01 -3.78 1.52
C ILE A 263 -0.29 -3.01 0.42
N LEU A 264 -0.62 -1.72 0.28
CA LEU A 264 -0.01 -0.80 -0.68
C LEU A 264 1.18 -0.06 -0.06
N VAL A 265 1.01 0.43 1.16
CA VAL A 265 2.03 1.20 1.87
C VAL A 265 1.91 0.97 3.38
N ASP A 266 3.06 0.90 4.03
CA ASP A 266 3.24 0.79 5.48
C ASP A 266 3.77 2.11 6.04
N TYR A 267 3.84 2.26 7.36
CA TYR A 267 4.29 3.47 8.05
C TYR A 267 3.39 4.67 7.80
N ILE A 268 2.07 4.47 7.86
CA ILE A 268 1.07 5.53 7.83
C ILE A 268 0.84 6.04 9.24
N ASP A 269 0.65 7.35 9.34
CA ASP A 269 0.39 7.96 10.63
C ASP A 269 -1.02 7.63 11.13
N GLN A 270 -1.07 7.24 12.40
CA GLN A 270 -2.28 6.75 13.06
C GLN A 270 -2.77 7.67 14.17
N THR A 271 -2.12 8.83 14.34
CA THR A 271 -2.60 9.88 15.22
C THR A 271 -3.97 10.34 14.75
N GLU A 272 -4.94 10.25 15.65
CA GLU A 272 -6.32 10.68 15.41
C GLU A 272 -6.35 12.17 15.08
N GLN A 273 -7.19 12.56 14.12
CA GLN A 273 -7.31 13.96 13.77
C GLN A 273 -8.14 14.69 14.81
N THR A 274 -7.60 15.79 15.32
CA THR A 274 -8.34 16.78 16.09
C THR A 274 -8.57 18.00 15.22
N GLU A 275 -9.65 18.75 15.46
CA GLU A 275 -9.99 19.95 14.67
C GLU A 275 -8.89 21.03 14.67
N ASP A 276 -7.96 20.97 15.62
CA ASP A 276 -6.83 21.90 15.77
C ASP A 276 -5.58 21.50 14.96
N GLU A 277 -5.60 20.35 14.26
CA GLU A 277 -4.46 19.87 13.49
C GLU A 277 -4.32 20.65 12.17
N PRO A 278 -3.14 21.21 11.84
CA PRO A 278 -2.94 22.02 10.63
C PRO A 278 -3.04 21.22 9.31
N PHE A 279 -3.31 19.92 9.38
CA PHE A 279 -3.57 19.05 8.23
C PHE A 279 -5.02 18.57 8.14
N ALA A 280 -5.86 18.84 9.14
CA ALA A 280 -7.29 18.62 9.05
C ALA A 280 -7.86 19.68 8.10
N ARG A 281 -7.96 19.36 6.82
CA ARG A 281 -8.71 20.20 5.89
C ARG A 281 -10.17 19.77 5.97
N SER A 282 -11.03 20.67 6.41
CA SER A 282 -12.47 20.50 6.25
C SER A 282 -12.81 20.45 4.76
N CYS A 283 -13.49 19.38 4.34
CA CYS A 283 -14.00 19.25 2.99
C CYS A 283 -14.95 20.40 2.65
N VAL A 284 -14.94 20.85 1.39
CA VAL A 284 -15.72 22.03 1.01
C VAL A 284 -17.18 21.64 0.81
N ASP A 285 -18.06 22.11 1.69
CA ASP A 285 -19.51 22.02 1.52
C ASP A 285 -20.09 23.40 1.19
N SER A 286 -20.63 23.53 -0.02
CA SER A 286 -21.25 24.75 -0.56
C SER A 286 -22.30 24.39 -1.61
N ASP A 287 -23.17 25.34 -1.97
CA ASP A 287 -24.22 25.13 -2.99
C ASP A 287 -23.70 24.59 -4.35
N ALA A 288 -22.40 24.78 -4.65
CA ALA A 288 -21.77 24.34 -5.89
C ALA A 288 -20.83 23.12 -5.74
N ILE A 289 -20.46 22.74 -4.51
CA ILE A 289 -19.50 21.66 -4.21
C ILE A 289 -20.00 20.93 -2.96
N GLN A 290 -20.31 19.65 -3.10
CA GLN A 290 -20.79 18.83 -2.00
C GLN A 290 -19.73 17.77 -1.65
N GLU A 291 -18.57 18.23 -1.18
CA GLU A 291 -17.52 17.30 -0.73
C GLU A 291 -17.85 16.79 0.68
N GLN A 292 -17.99 15.48 0.81
CA GLN A 292 -18.11 14.81 2.09
C GLN A 292 -16.75 14.22 2.51
N GLN A 293 -16.41 14.32 3.80
CA GLN A 293 -15.23 13.66 4.33
C GLN A 293 -15.50 12.17 4.51
N VAL A 294 -14.62 11.34 3.97
CA VAL A 294 -14.69 9.88 4.05
C VAL A 294 -13.42 9.36 4.71
N PRO A 295 -13.53 8.59 5.81
CA PRO A 295 -14.73 8.43 6.65
C PRO A 295 -15.12 9.76 7.33
N SER A 296 -16.36 9.87 7.83
CA SER A 296 -16.82 11.02 8.61
C SER A 296 -15.97 11.23 9.87
N GLU A 297 -15.59 10.13 10.52
CA GLU A 297 -14.69 10.09 11.68
C GLU A 297 -13.38 9.35 11.35
N PRO A 298 -12.33 10.05 10.87
CA PRO A 298 -11.07 9.43 10.46
C PRO A 298 -10.27 8.97 11.68
N LYS A 299 -10.03 7.65 11.75
CA LYS A 299 -9.23 7.04 12.81
C LYS A 299 -7.72 7.28 12.64
N GLY A 300 -7.28 8.07 11.66
CA GLY A 300 -5.87 8.37 11.43
C GLY A 300 -5.65 9.33 10.27
N ALA A 301 -4.48 9.26 9.66
CA ALA A 301 -4.05 10.28 8.71
C ALA A 301 -4.17 9.87 7.23
N PHE A 302 -5.13 8.98 6.94
CA PHE A 302 -5.59 8.65 5.59
C PHE A 302 -7.10 8.88 5.52
N TYR A 303 -7.51 9.84 4.71
CA TYR A 303 -8.91 10.22 4.49
C TYR A 303 -9.09 10.84 3.11
N ALA A 304 -10.33 11.00 2.66
CA ALA A 304 -10.65 11.64 1.39
C ALA A 304 -11.79 12.65 1.55
N CYS A 305 -11.85 13.64 0.66
CA CYS A 305 -13.04 14.45 0.43
C CYS A 305 -13.64 13.99 -0.91
N VAL A 306 -14.90 13.56 -0.91
CA VAL A 306 -15.57 12.98 -2.08
C VAL A 306 -16.77 13.82 -2.46
N ASP A 307 -16.85 14.23 -3.72
CA ASP A 307 -18.06 14.78 -4.35
C ASP A 307 -18.55 13.72 -5.35
N SER A 308 -19.50 12.90 -4.90
CA SER A 308 -20.07 11.78 -5.66
C SER A 308 -20.83 12.27 -6.91
N GLY A 309 -21.50 13.43 -6.81
CA GLY A 309 -22.22 14.07 -7.92
C GLY A 309 -21.32 14.52 -9.08
N LYS A 310 -20.05 14.85 -8.81
CA LYS A 310 -19.03 15.14 -9.83
C LYS A 310 -18.06 14.00 -10.11
N ASN A 311 -18.20 12.87 -9.40
CA ASN A 311 -17.25 11.76 -9.48
C ASN A 311 -15.80 12.22 -9.22
N THR A 312 -15.60 13.11 -8.25
CA THR A 312 -14.28 13.63 -7.86
C THR A 312 -13.92 13.23 -6.42
N ALA A 313 -12.64 12.96 -6.19
CA ALA A 313 -12.11 12.69 -4.85
C ALA A 313 -10.78 13.41 -4.63
N GLN A 314 -10.65 14.09 -3.49
CA GLN A 314 -9.38 14.59 -2.99
C GLN A 314 -8.86 13.68 -1.88
N VAL A 315 -7.73 13.03 -2.11
CA VAL A 315 -7.13 12.08 -1.17
C VAL A 315 -6.05 12.78 -0.34
N PHE A 316 -6.00 12.47 0.95
CA PHE A 316 -5.00 12.98 1.89
C PHE A 316 -4.29 11.82 2.59
N ILE A 317 -2.96 11.83 2.56
CA ILE A 317 -2.14 10.82 3.24
C ILE A 317 -1.02 11.52 4.02
N ARG A 318 -0.83 11.14 5.27
CA ARG A 318 0.34 11.49 6.08
C ARG A 318 1.06 10.21 6.51
N GLY A 319 2.34 10.13 6.15
CA GLY A 319 3.21 9.03 6.57
C GLY A 319 3.85 9.31 7.94
N ASN A 320 4.51 8.30 8.50
CA ASN A 320 5.24 8.33 9.75
C ASN A 320 6.67 7.78 9.55
N ALA A 321 7.62 8.66 9.25
CA ALA A 321 9.02 8.27 9.10
C ALA A 321 9.70 7.92 10.44
N LEU A 322 9.16 8.38 11.58
CA LEU A 322 9.73 8.03 12.88
C LEU A 322 9.51 6.55 13.21
N ALA A 323 8.42 5.95 12.73
CA ALA A 323 8.19 4.52 12.88
C ALA A 323 9.25 3.64 12.16
N ARG A 324 10.01 4.20 11.20
CA ARG A 324 11.16 3.54 10.55
C ARG A 324 12.47 3.68 11.31
N VAL A 325 12.54 4.64 12.23
CA VAL A 325 13.75 4.93 13.00
C VAL A 325 13.52 4.33 14.38
N PRO A 326 14.22 3.24 14.75
CA PRO A 326 14.11 2.70 16.09
C PRO A 326 14.49 3.81 17.08
N SER A 327 13.52 4.35 17.82
CA SER A 327 13.85 5.12 19.01
C SER A 327 14.42 4.15 20.05
N ASP A 328 15.26 4.67 20.95
CA ASP A 328 15.95 3.91 21.99
C ASP A 328 15.13 2.72 22.50
N TRP A 329 15.73 1.54 22.38
CA TRP A 329 15.15 0.30 22.88
C TRP A 329 14.98 0.38 24.41
N PRO A 330 13.82 -0.01 24.96
CA PRO A 330 12.67 -0.59 24.28
C PRO A 330 11.68 0.49 23.86
N LEU A 331 11.11 0.33 22.65
CA LEU A 331 9.86 0.98 22.29
C LEU A 331 8.87 0.76 23.45
N PRO A 332 8.19 1.80 23.98
CA PRO A 332 7.12 1.56 24.94
C PRO A 332 6.14 0.58 24.30
N ARG A 333 5.51 -0.28 25.12
CA ARG A 333 4.61 -1.39 24.72
C ARG A 333 3.47 -1.04 23.73
N ASN A 334 3.35 0.22 23.29
CA ASN A 334 2.37 0.82 22.38
C ASN A 334 3.08 1.72 21.32
N GLY A 335 4.19 1.24 20.72
CA GLY A 335 5.39 2.03 20.38
C GLY A 335 5.48 2.75 19.02
N VAL A 336 4.41 3.33 18.50
CA VAL A 336 4.49 4.19 17.29
C VAL A 336 4.50 5.67 17.66
N PRO A 337 5.46 6.47 17.17
CA PRO A 337 5.49 7.90 17.48
C PRO A 337 4.30 8.64 16.87
N ASP A 338 3.49 9.29 17.70
CA ASP A 338 2.41 10.16 17.25
C ASP A 338 2.94 11.42 16.56
N TYR A 339 2.09 12.01 15.72
CA TYR A 339 2.34 13.29 15.10
C TYR A 339 2.66 14.37 16.15
N ASP A 340 3.77 15.04 15.93
CA ASP A 340 4.25 16.17 16.75
C ASP A 340 4.56 17.33 15.78
N PRO A 341 3.91 18.51 15.94
CA PRO A 341 4.18 19.68 15.12
C PRO A 341 5.67 20.08 15.08
N ASN A 342 6.42 19.85 16.17
CA ASN A 342 7.86 20.14 16.23
C ASN A 342 8.70 19.14 15.43
N LYS A 343 8.11 18.00 15.04
CA LYS A 343 8.73 16.94 14.25
C LYS A 343 8.00 16.74 12.92
N ALA A 344 7.22 17.71 12.46
CA ALA A 344 6.42 17.60 11.23
C ALA A 344 7.23 17.16 9.99
N SER A 345 8.53 17.46 9.93
CA SER A 345 9.43 16.97 8.87
C SER A 345 9.56 15.44 8.78
N PHE A 346 9.23 14.71 9.85
CA PHE A 346 9.18 13.24 9.86
C PHE A 346 7.80 12.68 9.49
N PHE A 347 6.81 13.53 9.26
CA PHE A 347 5.47 13.14 8.87
C PHE A 347 5.17 13.69 7.48
N PRO A 348 5.77 13.11 6.42
CA PRO A 348 5.57 13.59 5.06
C PRO A 348 4.10 13.48 4.69
N ARG A 349 3.61 14.49 3.98
CA ARG A 349 2.21 14.63 3.59
C ARG A 349 2.11 14.62 2.08
N GLY A 350 1.01 14.08 1.58
CA GLY A 350 0.64 14.23 0.18
C GLY A 350 -0.87 14.38 0.05
N THR A 351 -1.25 15.12 -0.98
CA THR A 351 -2.65 15.29 -1.38
C THR A 351 -2.73 15.35 -2.88
N ILE A 352 -3.82 14.82 -3.43
CA ILE A 352 -4.12 14.87 -4.85
C ILE A 352 -5.63 14.91 -5.03
N LEU A 353 -6.10 15.73 -5.98
CA LEU A 353 -7.49 15.80 -6.41
C LEU A 353 -7.60 15.07 -7.76
N ILE A 354 -8.53 14.13 -7.86
CA ILE A 354 -8.75 13.32 -9.06
C ILE A 354 -10.22 13.39 -9.46
N GLU A 355 -10.45 13.48 -10.76
CA GLU A 355 -11.76 13.31 -11.39
C GLU A 355 -11.81 11.93 -12.04
N GLY A 356 -12.81 11.13 -11.71
CA GLY A 356 -13.05 9.83 -12.33
C GLY A 356 -13.58 10.03 -13.74
N ARG A 357 -12.90 9.43 -14.73
CA ARG A 357 -13.23 9.56 -16.16
C ARG A 357 -13.88 8.31 -16.73
N GLY A 358 -14.18 7.33 -15.88
CA GLY A 358 -14.91 6.15 -16.28
C GLY A 358 -16.33 6.51 -16.66
N THR A 359 -16.78 6.06 -17.83
CA THR A 359 -18.18 6.21 -18.23
C THR A 359 -18.94 4.92 -17.97
N LEU A 360 -20.17 5.04 -17.46
CA LEU A 360 -21.19 3.98 -17.51
C LEU A 360 -21.51 3.75 -18.99
N GLY A 361 -20.92 2.72 -19.57
CA GLY A 361 -21.27 2.29 -20.91
C GLY A 361 -22.40 1.29 -20.83
N ILE A 362 -23.56 1.63 -21.37
CA ILE A 362 -24.59 0.66 -21.75
C ILE A 362 -23.95 -0.25 -22.81
N GLN A 363 -23.80 -1.54 -22.51
CA GLN A 363 -23.32 -2.54 -23.47
C GLN A 363 -24.46 -3.05 -24.35
#